data_AF-A0A2N1UBB0-F1
#
_entry.id   AF-A0A2N1UBB0-F1
#
_cell.length_a   1.000
_cell.length_b   1.000
_cell.length_c   1.000
_cell.angle_alpha   90.00
_cell.angle_beta   90.00
_cell.angle_gamma   90.00
#
_symmetry.space_group_name_H-M   'P 1'
#
loop_
_entity.id
_entity.type
_entity.pdbx_description
1 polymer ?
#
loop_
_entity_poly.entity_id
_entity_poly.type
_entity_poly.pdbx_seq_one_letter_code
_entity_poly.pdbx_strand_id
1 'polypeptide(L)'
;MITWKFEKADFDFQDFVKSMLAHFKRIATTDMVLSDYIWREKDNIAKRGNPEAPTWKDLLAELEDGQQLFFPFAEPNEGKPVRCADGTRVQLTASSSAGEFSYDENEVVGFAVTMTRTRYEFQPALYFIGNESDRVPSMEKRPVGIFEDKIADFLNTFKREKAMAAGESKPETRKMKPL
;
A
#
# COMPACT_ATOMS: atom_id res chain seq x y z
N MET A 1 -14.52 10.37 4.29
CA MET A 1 -13.32 9.51 4.19
C MET A 1 -13.03 9.29 2.72
N ILE A 2 -11.80 9.57 2.29
CA ILE A 2 -11.38 9.41 0.90
C ILE A 2 -11.24 7.92 0.54
N THR A 3 -11.49 7.59 -0.72
CA THR A 3 -11.19 6.28 -1.30
C THR A 3 -10.49 6.50 -2.65
N TRP A 4 -9.23 6.08 -2.77
CA TRP A 4 -8.52 6.10 -4.03
C TRP A 4 -8.84 4.82 -4.82
N LYS A 5 -9.24 4.99 -6.08
CA LYS A 5 -9.72 3.90 -6.93
C LYS A 5 -8.86 3.80 -8.17
N PHE A 6 -8.38 2.60 -8.45
CA PHE A 6 -7.57 2.32 -9.63
C PHE A 6 -8.13 1.11 -10.35
N GLU A 7 -8.36 1.22 -11.66
CA GLU A 7 -8.71 0.07 -12.49
C GLU A 7 -7.54 -0.92 -12.48
N LYS A 8 -7.83 -2.22 -12.37
CA LYS A 8 -6.79 -3.28 -12.37
C LYS A 8 -5.91 -3.23 -13.61
N ALA A 9 -6.49 -2.81 -14.74
CA ALA A 9 -5.77 -2.68 -16.00
C ALA A 9 -4.70 -1.59 -15.97
N ASP A 10 -4.92 -0.54 -15.18
CA ASP A 10 -4.14 0.70 -15.16
C ASP A 10 -3.27 0.84 -13.90
N PHE A 11 -3.23 -0.18 -13.03
CA PHE A 11 -2.45 -0.16 -11.79
C PHE A 11 -1.44 -1.31 -11.75
N ASP A 12 -0.18 -1.00 -11.51
CA ASP A 12 0.86 -2.01 -11.32
C ASP A 12 0.90 -2.49 -9.86
N PHE A 13 0.02 -3.45 -9.54
CA PHE A 13 -0.03 -4.04 -8.20
C PHE A 13 1.28 -4.75 -7.82
N GLN A 14 1.99 -5.32 -8.81
CA GLN A 14 3.27 -5.98 -8.55
C GLN A 14 4.32 -4.97 -8.10
N ASP A 15 4.45 -3.85 -8.83
CA ASP A 15 5.41 -2.81 -8.49
C ASP A 15 5.04 -2.09 -7.19
N PHE A 16 3.74 -1.84 -6.98
CA PHE A 16 3.20 -1.38 -5.71
C PHE A 16 3.68 -2.25 -4.54
N VAL A 17 3.39 -3.57 -4.59
CA VAL A 17 3.80 -4.49 -3.52
C VAL A 17 5.31 -4.42 -3.34
N LYS A 18 6.11 -4.55 -4.41
CA LYS A 18 7.58 -4.48 -4.36
C LYS A 18 8.09 -3.21 -3.67
N SER A 19 7.50 -2.06 -3.97
CA SER A 19 7.87 -0.78 -3.37
C SER A 19 7.59 -0.78 -1.86
N MET A 20 6.43 -1.27 -1.44
CA MET A 20 6.12 -1.49 -0.02
C MET A 20 7.15 -2.41 0.64
N LEU A 21 7.47 -3.55 0.02
CA LEU A 21 8.45 -4.51 0.55
C LEU A 21 9.82 -3.87 0.76
N ALA A 22 10.28 -3.11 -0.24
CA ALA A 22 11.57 -2.47 -0.23
C ALA A 22 11.66 -1.39 0.86
N HIS A 23 10.56 -0.67 1.10
CA HIS A 23 10.48 0.27 2.21
C HIS A 23 10.61 -0.44 3.55
N PHE A 24 9.80 -1.48 3.81
CA PHE A 24 9.82 -2.16 5.11
C PHE A 24 11.09 -2.96 5.37
N LYS A 25 11.70 -3.55 4.35
CA LYS A 25 13.01 -4.21 4.51
C LYS A 25 14.11 -3.25 4.97
N ARG A 26 14.01 -1.95 4.67
CA ARG A 26 14.99 -0.94 5.14
C ARG A 26 14.78 -0.55 6.61
N ILE A 27 13.61 -0.86 7.16
CA ILE A 27 13.15 -0.46 8.49
C ILE A 27 13.19 -1.65 9.44
N ALA A 28 12.97 -2.86 8.91
CA ALA A 28 13.17 -4.13 9.57
C ALA A 28 14.53 -4.17 10.26
N THR A 29 14.51 -4.30 11.60
CA THR A 29 15.59 -4.99 12.30
C THR A 29 15.66 -6.42 11.76
N THR A 30 16.81 -7.08 11.93
CA THR A 30 17.18 -8.34 11.25
C THR A 30 16.19 -9.51 11.37
N ASP A 31 15.14 -9.39 12.19
CA ASP A 31 14.23 -10.47 12.57
C ASP A 31 12.77 -10.29 12.09
N MET A 32 12.42 -9.19 11.41
CA MET A 32 11.05 -8.99 10.89
C MET A 32 10.90 -9.55 9.46
N VAL A 33 9.83 -10.32 9.24
CA VAL A 33 9.48 -10.88 7.92
C VAL A 33 8.32 -10.12 7.29
N LEU A 34 8.13 -10.30 5.98
CA LEU A 34 7.15 -9.53 5.22
C LEU A 34 5.72 -9.66 5.76
N SER A 35 5.36 -10.85 6.25
CA SER A 35 4.04 -11.09 6.83
C SER A 35 3.73 -10.18 8.01
N ASP A 36 4.76 -9.70 8.71
CA ASP A 36 4.62 -8.86 9.90
C ASP A 36 4.21 -7.43 9.54
N TYR A 37 4.46 -7.03 8.29
CA TYR A 37 4.08 -5.73 7.77
C TYR A 37 2.71 -5.73 7.10
N ILE A 38 2.10 -6.88 6.82
CA ILE A 38 0.81 -6.94 6.12
C ILE A 38 -0.23 -7.55 7.03
N TRP A 39 -1.08 -6.68 7.57
CA TRP A 39 -2.20 -7.13 8.38
C TRP A 39 -3.38 -7.55 7.50
N ARG A 40 -4.12 -8.57 7.96
CA ARG A 40 -5.27 -9.16 7.27
C ARG A 40 -6.48 -9.04 8.17
N GLU A 41 -7.56 -8.48 7.66
CA GLU A 41 -8.79 -8.28 8.44
C GLU A 41 -9.56 -9.58 8.66
N LYS A 42 -9.66 -10.41 7.62
CA LYS A 42 -10.59 -11.53 7.61
C LYS A 42 -9.85 -12.82 7.92
N ASP A 43 -9.97 -13.28 9.14
CA ASP A 43 -9.36 -14.54 9.60
C ASP A 43 -9.92 -15.78 8.90
N ASN A 44 -11.12 -15.68 8.32
CA ASN A 44 -11.78 -16.80 7.62
C ASN A 44 -11.30 -17.02 6.18
N ILE A 45 -10.41 -16.18 5.67
CA ILE A 45 -9.82 -16.32 4.33
C ILE A 45 -8.41 -16.88 4.47
N ALA A 46 -8.19 -18.03 3.83
CA ALA A 46 -6.90 -18.70 3.88
C ALA A 46 -5.80 -17.85 3.24
N LYS A 47 -4.64 -17.80 3.90
CA LYS A 47 -3.42 -17.22 3.32
C LYS A 47 -3.00 -18.03 2.08
N ARG A 48 -2.47 -17.37 1.06
CA ARG A 48 -2.00 -18.02 -0.17
C ARG A 48 -0.47 -18.12 -0.15
N GLY A 49 0.07 -19.16 -0.79
CA GLY A 49 1.52 -19.35 -0.90
C GLY A 49 2.22 -19.57 0.45
N ASN A 50 3.40 -18.98 0.62
CA ASN A 50 4.13 -19.00 1.90
C ASN A 50 3.64 -17.84 2.79
N PRO A 51 2.98 -18.12 3.94
CA PRO A 51 2.48 -17.10 4.84
C PRO A 51 3.55 -16.15 5.40
N GLU A 52 4.79 -16.61 5.56
CA GLU A 52 5.91 -15.84 6.15
C GLU A 52 6.58 -14.91 5.12
N ALA A 53 6.51 -15.30 3.85
CA ALA A 53 7.11 -14.56 2.74
C ALA A 53 6.15 -14.52 1.54
N PRO A 54 4.98 -13.87 1.68
CA PRO A 54 3.99 -13.85 0.61
C PRO A 54 4.52 -13.09 -0.60
N THR A 55 4.31 -13.63 -1.79
CA THR A 55 4.62 -12.91 -3.03
C THR A 55 3.48 -11.94 -3.38
N TRP A 56 3.72 -11.02 -4.31
CA TRP A 56 2.65 -10.15 -4.82
C TRP A 56 1.48 -10.93 -5.42
N LYS A 57 1.74 -12.14 -5.98
CA LYS A 57 0.70 -13.02 -6.52
C LYS A 57 -0.16 -13.62 -5.42
N ASP A 58 0.47 -13.99 -4.29
CA ASP A 58 -0.24 -14.54 -3.14
C ASP A 58 -1.18 -13.48 -2.54
N LEU A 59 -0.68 -12.26 -2.35
CA LEU A 59 -1.47 -11.13 -1.85
C LEU A 59 -2.60 -10.76 -2.82
N LEU A 60 -2.34 -10.80 -4.14
CA LEU A 60 -3.37 -10.58 -5.14
C LEU A 60 -4.46 -11.66 -5.07
N ALA A 61 -4.08 -12.93 -4.95
CA ALA A 61 -5.03 -14.04 -4.83
C ALA A 61 -5.87 -13.94 -3.54
N GLU A 62 -5.26 -13.54 -2.42
CA GLU A 62 -6.01 -13.28 -1.18
C GLU A 62 -7.04 -12.14 -1.37
N LEU A 63 -6.67 -11.05 -2.06
CA LEU A 63 -7.62 -10.01 -2.42
C LEU A 63 -8.73 -10.53 -3.35
N GLU A 64 -8.43 -11.47 -4.25
CA GLU A 64 -9.40 -12.11 -5.16
C GLU A 64 -10.40 -12.97 -4.39
N ASP A 65 -9.94 -13.63 -3.32
CA ASP A 65 -10.78 -14.38 -2.38
C ASP A 65 -11.60 -13.47 -1.45
N GLY A 66 -11.43 -12.15 -1.55
CA GLY A 66 -12.18 -11.15 -0.80
C GLY A 66 -11.52 -10.72 0.50
N GLN A 67 -10.23 -10.97 0.70
CA GLN A 67 -9.46 -10.46 1.83
C GLN A 67 -9.41 -8.92 1.80
N GLN A 68 -9.28 -8.32 2.98
CA GLN A 68 -8.89 -6.94 3.13
C GLN A 68 -7.49 -6.90 3.75
N LEU A 69 -6.56 -6.32 3.01
CA LEU A 69 -5.16 -6.22 3.42
C LEU A 69 -4.89 -4.80 3.90
N PHE A 70 -4.14 -4.65 4.98
CA PHE A 70 -3.58 -3.37 5.39
C PHE A 70 -2.12 -3.33 4.99
N PHE A 71 -1.75 -2.28 4.26
CA PHE A 71 -0.37 -1.96 3.94
C PHE A 71 0.04 -0.71 4.73
N PRO A 72 1.05 -0.81 5.61
CA PRO A 72 1.56 0.34 6.35
C PRO A 72 2.19 1.31 5.37
N PHE A 73 1.98 2.60 5.55
CA PHE A 73 2.57 3.66 4.73
C PHE A 73 3.64 4.42 5.50
N ALA A 74 3.45 4.60 6.81
CA ALA A 74 4.36 5.33 7.67
C ALA A 74 4.85 4.45 8.82
N GLU A 75 6.06 4.70 9.31
CA GLU A 75 6.57 4.11 10.55
C GLU A 75 5.74 4.54 11.77
N PRO A 76 5.75 3.78 12.88
CA PRO A 76 5.18 4.25 14.15
C PRO A 76 5.74 5.60 14.60
N ASN A 77 4.94 6.39 15.31
CA ASN A 77 5.39 7.67 15.84
C ASN A 77 6.29 7.49 17.08
N GLU A 78 7.59 7.33 16.86
CA GLU A 78 8.60 7.24 17.94
C GLU A 78 9.14 8.62 18.39
N GLY A 79 8.39 9.72 18.17
CA GLY A 79 8.83 11.07 18.55
C GLY A 79 9.93 11.68 17.67
N LYS A 80 10.25 11.04 16.55
CA LYS A 80 11.18 11.49 15.50
C LYS A 80 10.41 11.80 14.20
N PRO A 81 11.00 12.47 13.19
CA PRO A 81 10.38 12.58 11.88
C PRO A 81 9.97 11.20 11.35
N VAL A 82 8.67 11.01 11.14
CA VAL A 82 8.07 9.74 10.69
C VAL A 82 8.48 9.48 9.25
N ARG A 83 9.11 8.34 8.98
CA ARG A 83 9.44 7.95 7.61
C ARG A 83 8.21 7.35 6.92
N CYS A 84 8.03 7.69 5.66
CA CYS A 84 6.95 7.19 4.81
C CYS A 84 7.47 6.31 3.66
N ALA A 85 6.58 5.50 3.08
CA ALA A 85 6.87 4.57 2.00
C ALA A 85 7.38 5.24 0.72
N ASP A 86 6.99 6.51 0.51
CA ASP A 86 7.50 7.38 -0.55
C ASP A 86 8.96 7.86 -0.31
N GLY A 87 9.56 7.50 0.81
CA GLY A 87 10.90 7.91 1.22
C GLY A 87 10.97 9.26 1.92
N THR A 88 9.85 10.00 2.00
CA THR A 88 9.79 11.28 2.71
C THR A 88 9.79 11.08 4.22
N ARG A 89 10.10 12.17 4.94
CA ARG A 89 10.00 12.24 6.40
C ARG A 89 9.02 13.33 6.77
N VAL A 90 8.15 13.02 7.72
CA VAL A 90 7.07 13.89 8.17
C VAL A 90 7.33 14.27 9.62
N GLN A 91 7.54 15.56 9.87
CA GLN A 91 7.62 16.06 11.23
C GLN A 91 6.20 16.29 11.74
N LEU A 92 5.79 15.52 12.75
CA LEU A 92 4.55 15.77 13.46
C LEU A 92 4.76 16.99 14.37
N THR A 93 3.82 17.93 14.33
CA THR A 93 3.82 19.09 15.23
C THR A 93 3.28 18.67 16.58
N ALA A 94 3.98 19.03 17.66
CA ALA A 94 3.63 18.64 19.03
C ALA A 94 2.31 19.24 19.56
N SER A 95 1.69 20.18 18.84
CA SER A 95 0.38 20.71 19.18
C SER A 95 -0.64 20.28 18.13
N SER A 96 -1.26 19.12 18.32
CA SER A 96 -2.56 18.88 17.72
C SER A 96 -3.57 19.76 18.46
N SER A 97 -4.04 20.81 17.80
CA SER A 97 -5.24 21.50 18.25
C SER A 97 -6.41 20.49 18.28
N ALA A 98 -7.38 20.67 19.18
CA ALA A 98 -8.51 19.75 19.30
C ALA A 98 -9.28 19.68 17.96
N GLY A 99 -9.03 18.63 17.18
CA GLY A 99 -9.55 18.46 15.81
C GLY A 99 -8.52 17.99 14.77
N GLU A 100 -7.22 18.06 15.07
CA GLU A 100 -6.16 17.54 14.19
C GLU A 100 -5.90 16.04 14.44
N PHE A 101 -5.51 15.33 13.37
CA PHE A 101 -5.14 13.92 13.42
C PHE A 101 -4.00 13.70 14.44
N SER A 102 -4.25 12.87 15.46
CA SER A 102 -3.23 12.36 16.38
C SER A 102 -2.65 11.06 15.82
N TYR A 103 -1.34 10.88 15.98
CA TYR A 103 -0.66 9.66 15.58
C TYR A 103 0.22 9.18 16.73
N ASP A 104 -0.19 8.10 17.38
CA ASP A 104 0.45 7.58 18.59
C ASP A 104 1.54 6.56 18.26
N GLU A 105 2.41 6.25 19.23
CA GLU A 105 3.52 5.31 19.08
C GLU A 105 3.08 3.86 18.81
N ASN A 106 1.86 3.49 19.22
CA ASN A 106 1.29 2.14 19.03
C ASN A 106 0.41 2.04 17.78
N GLU A 107 0.43 3.07 16.94
CA GLU A 107 -0.34 3.16 15.72
C GLU A 107 0.59 3.11 14.51
N VAL A 108 0.03 2.63 13.39
CA VAL A 108 0.68 2.63 12.09
C VAL A 108 -0.26 3.23 11.06
N VAL A 109 0.12 4.34 10.46
CA VAL A 109 -0.61 4.93 9.33
C VAL A 109 -0.36 4.09 8.09
N GLY A 110 -1.44 3.78 7.38
CA GLY A 110 -1.37 3.05 6.13
C GLY A 110 -2.68 3.18 5.38
N PHE A 111 -2.99 2.12 4.65
CA PHE A 111 -4.24 2.06 3.92
C PHE A 111 -4.76 0.62 3.83
N ALA A 112 -6.08 0.52 3.95
CA ALA A 112 -6.82 -0.69 3.71
C ALA A 112 -7.01 -0.86 2.20
N VAL A 113 -6.59 -2.01 1.69
CA VAL A 113 -6.71 -2.41 0.30
C VAL A 113 -7.79 -3.46 0.21
N THR A 114 -8.78 -3.16 -0.62
CA THR A 114 -9.79 -4.13 -1.05
C THR A 114 -9.81 -4.18 -2.55
N MET A 115 -10.43 -5.23 -3.08
CA MET A 115 -10.50 -5.41 -4.50
C MET A 115 -11.90 -5.82 -4.92
N THR A 116 -12.39 -5.14 -5.94
CA THR A 116 -13.64 -5.48 -6.63
C THR A 116 -13.31 -6.30 -7.88
N ARG A 117 -14.33 -6.62 -8.68
CA ARG A 117 -14.11 -7.32 -9.96
C ARG A 117 -13.12 -6.57 -10.87
N THR A 118 -13.20 -5.23 -10.93
CA THR A 118 -12.45 -4.42 -11.90
C THR A 118 -11.44 -3.46 -11.28
N ARG A 119 -11.50 -3.22 -9.96
CA ARG A 119 -10.70 -2.15 -9.31
C ARG A 119 -10.02 -2.60 -8.03
N TYR A 120 -8.90 -1.96 -7.75
CA TYR A 120 -8.36 -1.83 -6.40
C TYR A 120 -8.94 -0.57 -5.75
N GLU A 121 -9.34 -0.69 -4.48
CA GLU A 121 -9.77 0.44 -3.66
C GLU A 121 -8.87 0.54 -2.44
N PHE A 122 -8.28 1.73 -2.27
CA PHE A 122 -7.39 2.09 -1.17
C PHE A 122 -8.12 3.10 -0.29
N GLN A 123 -8.18 2.84 1.01
CA GLN A 123 -8.78 3.74 1.99
C GLN A 123 -7.77 4.03 3.09
N PRO A 124 -7.61 5.29 3.53
CA PRO A 124 -6.71 5.59 4.62
C PRO A 124 -7.15 4.81 5.86
N ALA A 125 -6.16 4.26 6.55
CA ALA A 125 -6.40 3.41 7.69
C ALA A 125 -5.30 3.58 8.73
N LEU A 126 -5.69 3.33 9.98
CA LEU A 126 -4.80 3.27 11.12
C LEU A 126 -4.81 1.84 11.64
N TYR A 127 -3.65 1.23 11.72
CA TYR A 127 -3.48 -0.07 12.35
C TYR A 127 -2.95 0.13 13.76
N PHE A 128 -3.66 -0.42 14.73
CA PHE A 128 -3.25 -0.44 16.13
C PHE A 128 -2.48 -1.74 16.35
N ILE A 129 -1.22 -1.64 16.77
CA ILE A 129 -0.35 -2.80 17.02
C ILE A 129 -0.79 -3.56 18.29
N GLY A 130 -1.66 -2.94 19.09
CA GLY A 130 -2.07 -3.39 20.42
C GLY A 130 -1.14 -2.84 21.50
N ASN A 131 -1.57 -2.92 22.76
CA ASN A 131 -0.77 -2.48 23.89
C ASN A 131 -0.96 -3.40 25.11
N GLU A 132 -0.13 -3.22 26.13
CA GLU A 132 -0.25 -3.95 27.42
C GLU A 132 -1.56 -3.66 28.15
N SER A 133 -2.33 -2.66 27.69
CA SER A 133 -3.58 -2.18 28.29
C SER A 133 -4.84 -2.77 27.65
N ASP A 134 -4.76 -4.02 27.16
CA ASP A 134 -5.86 -4.84 26.61
C ASP A 134 -6.44 -4.44 25.24
N ARG A 135 -5.88 -3.43 24.55
CA ARG A 135 -6.35 -3.16 23.18
C ARG A 135 -5.79 -4.21 22.23
N VAL A 136 -6.67 -5.04 21.68
CA VAL A 136 -6.30 -6.02 20.65
C VAL A 136 -5.87 -5.33 19.35
N PRO A 137 -4.91 -5.92 18.61
CA PRO A 137 -4.54 -5.40 17.31
C PRO A 137 -5.76 -5.30 16.39
N SER A 138 -5.93 -4.16 15.74
CA SER A 138 -7.11 -3.88 14.93
C SER A 138 -6.80 -2.80 13.90
N MET A 139 -7.57 -2.77 12.82
CA MET A 139 -7.47 -1.73 11.80
C MET A 139 -8.75 -0.89 11.77
N GLU A 140 -8.58 0.42 11.72
CA GLU A 140 -9.68 1.39 11.61
C GLU A 140 -9.50 2.22 10.35
N LYS A 141 -10.52 2.26 9.50
CA LYS A 141 -10.56 3.16 8.34
C LYS A 141 -11.02 4.54 8.81
N ARG A 142 -10.13 5.54 8.71
CA ARG A 142 -10.39 6.90 9.16
C ARG A 142 -9.47 7.89 8.45
N PRO A 143 -9.81 9.20 8.45
CA PRO A 143 -8.89 10.21 7.95
C PRO A 143 -7.56 10.19 8.71
N VAL A 144 -6.46 10.31 7.97
CA VAL A 144 -5.07 10.29 8.50
C VAL A 144 -4.35 11.64 8.29
N GLY A 145 -5.13 12.71 8.14
CA GLY A 145 -4.64 14.09 8.06
C GLY A 145 -3.55 14.28 7.00
N ILE A 146 -2.39 14.79 7.44
CA ILE A 146 -1.26 15.16 6.57
C ILE A 146 -0.69 14.02 5.72
N PHE A 147 -1.04 12.77 6.03
CA PHE A 147 -0.59 11.61 5.25
C PHE A 147 -1.46 11.36 4.01
N GLU A 148 -2.68 11.90 3.92
CA GLU A 148 -3.59 11.60 2.81
C GLU A 148 -3.04 12.06 1.45
N ASP A 149 -2.48 13.27 1.37
CA ASP A 149 -1.87 13.79 0.13
C ASP A 149 -0.65 12.96 -0.29
N LYS A 150 0.16 12.55 0.70
CA LYS A 150 1.36 11.72 0.47
C LYS A 150 1.00 10.32 -0.02
N ILE A 151 -0.04 9.72 0.58
CA ILE A 151 -0.57 8.44 0.13
C ILE A 151 -1.12 8.59 -1.30
N ALA A 152 -1.85 9.65 -1.60
CA ALA A 152 -2.38 9.90 -2.93
C ALA A 152 -1.26 9.97 -3.97
N ASP A 153 -0.23 10.78 -3.73
CA ASP A 153 0.94 10.93 -4.60
C ASP A 153 1.67 9.60 -4.77
N PHE A 154 1.93 8.88 -3.67
CA PHE A 154 2.56 7.57 -3.69
C PHE A 154 1.77 6.57 -4.54
N LEU A 155 0.46 6.43 -4.31
CA LEU A 155 -0.38 5.51 -5.08
C LEU A 155 -0.43 5.88 -6.56
N ASN A 156 -0.38 7.18 -6.89
CA ASN A 156 -0.36 7.65 -8.27
C ASN A 156 0.92 7.25 -9.04
N THR A 157 2.04 6.99 -8.36
CA THR A 157 3.29 6.54 -9.01
C THR A 157 3.17 5.15 -9.65
N PHE A 158 2.21 4.32 -9.21
CA PHE A 158 1.99 2.96 -9.73
C PHE A 158 0.92 2.90 -10.82
N LYS A 159 0.41 4.04 -11.27
CA LYS A 159 -0.42 4.10 -12.47
C LYS A 159 0.44 3.69 -13.66
N ARG A 160 0.00 2.68 -14.40
CA ARG A 160 0.63 2.32 -15.67
C ARG A 160 0.44 3.49 -16.62
N GLU A 161 1.53 4.13 -17.02
CA GLU A 161 1.46 5.07 -18.14
C GLU A 161 0.92 4.29 -19.35
N LYS A 162 -0.19 4.76 -19.93
CA LYS A 162 -0.72 4.20 -21.17
C LYS A 162 0.35 4.32 -22.26
N ALA A 163 1.02 3.22 -22.55
CA ALA A 163 1.46 2.81 -23.89
C ALA A 163 1.95 3.94 -24.82
N MET A 164 3.04 4.65 -24.49
CA MET A 164 3.87 5.36 -25.49
C MET A 164 4.83 4.40 -26.22
N ALA A 165 4.42 3.14 -26.44
CA ALA A 165 5.20 2.12 -27.17
C ALA A 165 4.36 1.22 -28.08
N ALA A 166 3.06 1.52 -28.27
CA ALA A 166 2.18 0.77 -29.17
C ALA A 166 1.71 1.59 -30.38
N GLY A 167 2.47 2.63 -30.77
CA GLY A 167 2.17 3.52 -31.89
C GLY A 167 3.21 3.54 -33.02
N GLU A 168 4.47 3.17 -32.77
CA GLU A 168 5.54 3.23 -33.78
C GLU A 168 6.32 1.93 -33.84
N SER A 169 5.75 0.91 -34.50
CA SER A 169 6.49 -0.22 -35.10
C SER A 169 5.53 -1.11 -35.89
N LYS A 170 4.87 -0.57 -36.91
CA LYS A 170 4.41 -1.43 -38.01
C LYS A 170 5.57 -1.55 -39.01
N PRO A 171 6.00 -2.76 -39.40
CA PRO A 171 7.04 -2.90 -40.39
C PRO A 171 6.48 -2.51 -41.76
N GLU A 172 7.02 -1.47 -42.37
CA GLU A 172 6.80 -1.19 -43.79
C GLU A 172 7.41 -2.34 -44.62
N THR A 173 6.55 -3.30 -44.98
CA THR A 173 6.86 -4.28 -46.02
C THR A 173 6.83 -3.56 -47.36
N ARG A 174 7.98 -2.99 -47.74
CA ARG A 174 8.18 -2.45 -49.08
C ARG A 174 8.24 -3.62 -50.07
N LYS A 175 7.10 -3.98 -50.66
CA LYS A 175 7.03 -4.82 -51.85
C LYS A 175 7.72 -4.08 -52.99
N MET A 176 8.98 -4.42 -53.27
CA MET A 176 9.59 -4.07 -54.55
C MET A 176 9.05 -5.02 -55.62
N LYS A 177 8.34 -4.46 -56.59
CA LYS A 177 8.04 -5.12 -57.88
C LYS A 177 9.32 -5.13 -58.72
N PRO A 178 9.59 -6.20 -59.48
CA PRO A 178 10.71 -6.25 -60.40
C PRO A 178 10.39 -5.48 -61.68
N LEU A 179 11.33 -4.68 -62.16
CA LEU A 179 11.53 -4.28 -63.55
C LEU A 179 13.03 -4.10 -63.77
#